data_AF-A0A842P1N9-F1
#
_entry.id   AF-A0A842P1N9-F1
#
_cell.length_a   1.000
_cell.length_b   1.000
_cell.length_c   1.000
_cell.angle_alpha   90.00
_cell.angle_beta   90.00
_cell.angle_gamma   90.00
#
_symmetry.space_group_name_H-M   'P 1'
#
loop_
_entity.id
_entity.type
_entity.pdbx_description
1 polymer ?
#
loop_
_entity_poly.entity_id
_entity_poly.type
_entity_poly.pdbx_seq_one_letter_code
_entity_poly.pdbx_strand_id
1 'polypeptide(L)'
;MTTFTRRLQKIGSSILVSLPKEWIDANNLKKSNQVEIETNQNNLSIRTQLNKRPSKEVVISYPLSKGEGIVPTITGAYLLGFDIIRIVGKSSISITDRESVRGSMRKLVGLEIIDEDAANISVQFLLDE
;
A
#
# COMPACT_ATOMS: atom_id res chain seq x y z
N MET A 1 19.89 -7.90 26.71
CA MET A 1 19.60 -8.62 25.45
C MET A 1 19.34 -10.07 25.80
N THR A 2 18.21 -10.61 25.37
CA THR A 2 17.81 -11.99 25.68
C THR A 2 18.04 -12.83 24.42
N THR A 3 18.81 -13.92 24.55
CA THR A 3 19.11 -14.80 23.42
C THR A 3 18.26 -16.05 23.50
N PHE A 4 17.61 -16.42 22.39
CA PHE A 4 16.81 -17.64 22.29
C PHE A 4 17.41 -18.57 21.26
N THR A 5 17.66 -19.82 21.64
CA THR A 5 18.04 -20.87 20.69
C THR A 5 16.78 -21.61 20.25
N ARG A 6 16.66 -21.85 18.94
CA ARG A 6 15.56 -22.61 18.34
C ARG A 6 16.12 -23.62 17.36
N ARG A 7 15.52 -24.81 17.36
CA ARG A 7 15.83 -25.83 16.36
C ARG A 7 15.07 -25.50 15.07
N LEU A 8 15.77 -25.60 13.96
CA LEU A 8 15.17 -25.48 12.63
C LEU A 8 14.29 -26.70 12.34
N GLN A 9 13.11 -26.47 11.77
CA GLN A 9 12.16 -27.52 11.41
C GLN A 9 12.00 -27.57 9.90
N LYS A 10 12.24 -28.72 9.29
CA LYS A 10 12.01 -28.92 7.85
C LYS A 10 10.55 -29.28 7.59
N ILE A 11 9.88 -28.52 6.72
CA ILE A 11 8.52 -28.80 6.26
C ILE A 11 8.52 -28.68 4.73
N GLY A 12 8.37 -29.82 4.05
CA GLY A 12 8.47 -29.88 2.59
C GLY A 12 9.85 -29.40 2.10
N SER A 13 9.85 -28.42 1.21
CA SER A 13 11.04 -27.73 0.71
C SER A 13 11.50 -26.54 1.57
N SER A 14 10.77 -26.20 2.64
CA SER A 14 11.05 -25.02 3.47
C SER A 14 11.60 -25.38 4.85
N ILE A 15 12.27 -24.40 5.46
CA ILE A 15 12.75 -24.46 6.85
C ILE A 15 11.99 -23.42 7.67
N LEU A 16 11.51 -23.82 8.85
CA LEU A 16 10.83 -22.96 9.80
C LEU A 16 11.67 -22.76 11.07
N VAL A 17 11.56 -21.56 11.65
CA VAL A 17 12.07 -21.20 12.98
C VAL A 17 10.92 -20.59 13.77
N SER A 18 10.74 -21.01 15.03
CA SER A 18 9.70 -20.47 15.90
C SER A 18 10.16 -19.18 16.57
N LEU A 19 9.31 -18.15 16.54
CA LEU A 19 9.60 -16.87 17.19
C LEU A 19 9.41 -16.97 18.72
N PRO A 20 10.13 -16.17 19.52
CA PRO A 20 9.92 -16.11 20.96
C PRO A 20 8.51 -15.65 21.30
N LYS A 21 7.78 -16.41 22.13
CA LYS A 21 6.40 -16.07 22.53
C LYS A 21 6.30 -14.69 23.16
N GLU A 22 7.25 -14.37 24.04
CA GLU A 22 7.33 -13.05 24.70
C GLU A 22 7.42 -11.90 23.69
N TRP A 23 8.15 -12.10 22.58
CA TRP A 23 8.25 -11.11 21.51
C TRP A 23 6.95 -11.00 20.70
N ILE A 24 6.28 -12.12 20.43
CA ILE A 24 4.96 -12.14 19.78
C ILE A 24 3.94 -11.36 20.62
N ASP A 25 3.87 -11.65 21.92
CA ASP A 25 2.92 -11.04 22.85
C ASP A 25 3.20 -9.54 23.02
N ALA A 26 4.48 -9.14 23.20
CA ALA A 26 4.89 -7.75 23.33
C ALA A 26 4.57 -6.89 22.10
N ASN A 27 4.50 -7.50 20.92
CA ASN A 27 4.20 -6.81 19.65
C ASN A 27 2.77 -7.05 19.16
N ASN A 28 1.89 -7.65 19.97
CA ASN A 28 0.50 -7.97 19.62
C ASN A 28 0.35 -8.72 18.28
N LEU A 29 1.33 -9.56 17.93
CA LEU A 29 1.31 -10.31 16.68
C LEU A 29 0.34 -11.49 16.79
N LYS A 30 -0.49 -11.65 15.77
CA LYS A 30 -1.49 -12.70 15.63
C LYS A 30 -1.19 -13.57 14.42
N LYS A 31 -1.87 -14.72 14.37
CA LYS A 31 -1.91 -15.55 13.16
C LYS A 31 -2.29 -14.69 11.96
N SER A 32 -1.55 -14.84 10.86
CA SER A 32 -1.67 -14.06 9.61
C SER A 32 -1.04 -12.66 9.60
N ASN A 33 -0.47 -12.17 10.71
CA ASN A 33 0.39 -10.98 10.63
C ASN A 33 1.69 -11.31 9.91
N GLN A 34 2.16 -10.37 9.10
CA GLN A 34 3.42 -10.47 8.39
C GLN A 34 4.53 -9.78 9.18
N VAL A 35 5.75 -10.30 9.05
CA VAL A 35 6.98 -9.72 9.57
C VAL A 35 7.96 -9.58 8.42
N GLU A 36 8.84 -8.61 8.53
CA GLU A 36 9.93 -8.44 7.58
C GLU A 36 11.15 -9.22 8.04
N ILE A 37 11.83 -9.88 7.10
CA ILE A 37 13.06 -10.63 7.35
C ILE A 37 14.15 -10.03 6.49
N GLU A 38 15.12 -9.39 7.14
CA GLU A 38 16.31 -8.84 6.50
C GLU A 38 17.44 -9.85 6.67
N THR A 39 18.06 -10.26 5.57
CA THR A 39 19.16 -11.26 5.58
C THR A 39 20.50 -10.60 5.29
N ASN A 40 21.48 -10.87 6.14
CA ASN A 40 22.89 -10.59 5.92
C ASN A 40 23.66 -11.91 5.75
N GLN A 41 24.96 -11.84 5.47
CA GLN A 41 25.79 -13.02 5.21
C GLN A 41 25.76 -14.07 6.34
N ASN A 42 25.72 -13.64 7.61
CA ASN A 42 25.82 -14.54 8.78
C ASN A 42 24.67 -14.38 9.79
N ASN A 43 23.69 -13.52 9.51
CA ASN A 43 22.58 -13.26 10.40
C ASN A 43 21.32 -12.89 9.62
N LEU A 44 20.17 -13.05 10.26
CA LEU A 44 18.91 -12.47 9.81
C LEU A 44 18.33 -11.63 10.96
N SER A 45 17.68 -10.54 10.61
CA SER A 45 16.91 -9.72 11.55
C SER A 45 15.43 -9.81 11.19
N ILE A 46 14.57 -9.90 12.21
CA ILE A 46 13.11 -9.95 12.04
C ILE A 46 12.53 -8.70 12.66
N ARG A 47 11.75 -7.96 11.86
CA ARG A 47 11.11 -6.72 12.29
C ARG A 47 9.61 -6.82 12.10
N THR A 48 8.89 -6.23 13.04
CA THR A 48 7.44 -6.04 12.89
C THR A 48 7.17 -4.99 11.82
N GLN A 49 6.14 -5.16 11.01
CA GLN A 49 5.65 -4.13 10.09
C GLN A 49 4.88 -3.00 10.84
N LEU A 50 5.29 -2.65 12.06
CA LEU A 50 4.63 -1.65 12.92
C LEU A 50 4.57 -0.25 12.25
N ASN A 51 5.36 -0.02 11.20
CA ASN A 51 5.49 1.26 10.51
C ASN A 51 5.02 1.26 9.04
N LYS A 52 4.39 0.21 8.52
CA LYS A 52 3.60 0.43 7.29
C LYS A 52 2.36 1.20 7.72
N ARG A 53 2.41 2.53 7.59
CA ARG A 53 1.21 3.38 7.69
C ARG A 53 0.14 2.66 6.88
N PRO A 54 -1.04 2.34 7.45
CA PRO A 54 -2.11 1.76 6.65
C PRO A 54 -2.31 2.67 5.46
N SER A 55 -2.21 2.10 4.24
CA SER A 55 -2.31 2.86 3.00
C SER A 55 -3.57 3.70 3.06
N LYS A 56 -3.40 5.02 3.06
CA LYS A 56 -4.51 5.94 3.21
C LYS A 56 -5.23 5.97 1.87
N GLU A 57 -6.42 5.39 1.81
CA GLU A 57 -7.22 5.29 0.58
C GLU A 57 -8.37 6.31 0.58
N VAL A 58 -8.65 6.89 -0.59
CA VAL A 58 -9.85 7.70 -0.84
C VAL A 58 -10.59 7.21 -2.08
N VAL A 59 -11.92 7.19 -1.98
CA VAL A 59 -12.82 6.92 -3.10
C VAL A 59 -13.51 8.21 -3.53
N ILE A 60 -13.30 8.60 -4.77
CA ILE A 60 -13.91 9.74 -5.45
C ILE A 60 -15.05 9.21 -6.32
N SER A 61 -16.29 9.57 -6.00
CA SER A 61 -17.44 9.22 -6.84
C SER A 61 -17.49 10.10 -8.09
N TYR A 62 -17.72 9.48 -9.25
CA TYR A 62 -17.88 10.17 -10.53
C TYR A 62 -19.30 9.94 -11.10
N PRO A 63 -19.97 10.95 -11.71
CA PRO A 63 -19.49 12.31 -11.94
C PRO A 63 -19.37 13.13 -10.65
N LEU A 64 -18.45 14.08 -10.66
CA LEU A 64 -18.21 15.00 -9.54
C LEU A 64 -19.37 15.98 -9.35
N SER A 65 -19.42 16.60 -8.17
CA SER A 65 -20.42 17.62 -7.88
C SER A 65 -20.22 18.86 -8.76
N LYS A 66 -21.30 19.60 -9.01
CA LYS A 66 -21.23 20.82 -9.84
C LYS A 66 -20.24 21.82 -9.23
N GLY A 67 -19.19 22.16 -9.98
CA GLY A 67 -18.13 23.08 -9.55
C GLY A 67 -16.85 22.40 -9.06
N GLU A 68 -16.85 21.08 -8.88
CA GLU A 68 -15.65 20.30 -8.60
C GLU A 68 -14.95 19.89 -9.91
N GLY A 69 -13.62 19.86 -9.90
CA GLY A 69 -12.81 19.43 -11.04
C GLY A 69 -11.97 18.22 -10.68
N ILE A 70 -11.82 17.26 -11.60
CA ILE A 70 -11.12 16.00 -11.34
C ILE A 70 -9.66 16.20 -10.95
N VAL A 71 -8.96 17.14 -11.61
CA VAL A 71 -7.57 17.46 -11.33
C VAL A 71 -7.38 18.07 -9.93
N PRO A 72 -8.13 19.11 -9.53
CA PRO A 72 -8.12 19.60 -8.14
C PRO A 72 -8.43 18.51 -7.11
N THR A 73 -9.41 17.63 -7.36
CA THR A 73 -9.78 16.58 -6.40
C THR A 73 -8.65 15.58 -6.20
N ILE A 74 -8.02 15.10 -7.27
CA ILE A 74 -6.87 14.18 -7.20
C ILE A 74 -5.68 14.88 -6.55
N THR A 75 -5.44 16.14 -6.90
CA THR A 75 -4.35 16.94 -6.32
C THR A 75 -4.57 17.13 -4.81
N GLY A 76 -5.81 17.39 -4.38
CA GLY A 76 -6.17 17.49 -2.97
C GLY A 76 -5.93 16.17 -2.23
N ALA A 77 -6.33 15.04 -2.81
CA ALA A 77 -6.04 13.72 -2.24
C ALA A 77 -4.52 13.47 -2.12
N TYR A 78 -3.74 13.83 -3.13
CA TYR A 78 -2.29 13.75 -3.08
C TYR A 78 -1.70 14.62 -1.95
N LEU A 79 -2.09 15.89 -1.86
CA LEU A 79 -1.62 16.82 -0.83
C LEU A 79 -2.00 16.40 0.60
N LEU A 80 -3.13 15.68 0.75
CA LEU A 80 -3.58 15.10 2.02
C LEU A 80 -2.88 13.78 2.37
N GLY A 81 -1.92 13.35 1.53
CA GLY A 81 -1.11 12.15 1.73
C GLY A 81 -1.91 10.86 1.65
N PHE A 82 -2.84 10.77 0.69
CA PHE A 82 -3.48 9.51 0.32
C PHE A 82 -2.56 8.70 -0.59
N ASP A 83 -2.34 7.44 -0.22
CA ASP A 83 -1.50 6.48 -0.94
C ASP A 83 -2.26 5.81 -2.09
N ILE A 84 -3.60 5.74 -2.00
CA ILE A 84 -4.47 5.15 -3.02
C ILE A 84 -5.63 6.10 -3.30
N ILE A 85 -5.86 6.42 -4.57
CA ILE A 85 -6.96 7.25 -5.03
C ILE A 85 -7.77 6.44 -6.04
N ARG A 86 -9.02 6.09 -5.70
CA ARG A 86 -9.95 5.41 -6.60
C ARG A 86 -11.01 6.35 -7.10
N ILE A 87 -11.11 6.53 -8.40
CA ILE A 87 -12.20 7.24 -9.05
C ILE A 87 -13.20 6.18 -9.50
N VAL A 88 -14.40 6.20 -8.95
CA VAL A 88 -15.45 5.20 -9.19
C VAL A 88 -16.65 5.87 -9.83
N GLY A 89 -16.89 5.55 -11.09
CA GLY A 89 -17.98 6.08 -11.88
C GLY A 89 -19.29 5.34 -11.67
N LYS A 90 -20.36 6.11 -11.41
CA LYS A 90 -21.74 5.66 -11.65
C LYS A 90 -22.05 5.55 -13.14
N SER A 91 -21.21 6.18 -13.97
CA SER A 91 -21.25 6.19 -15.43
C SER A 91 -19.82 6.21 -15.97
N SER A 92 -19.66 6.03 -17.29
CA SER A 92 -18.35 6.17 -17.94
C SER A 92 -17.72 7.52 -17.62
N ILE A 93 -16.43 7.51 -17.27
CA ILE A 93 -15.61 8.72 -17.16
C ILE A 93 -15.43 9.31 -18.55
N SER A 94 -15.49 10.64 -18.66
CA SER A 94 -15.34 11.31 -19.97
C SER A 94 -13.91 11.14 -20.49
N ILE A 95 -13.73 11.13 -21.82
CA ILE A 95 -12.39 11.05 -22.43
C ILE A 95 -11.52 12.23 -21.95
N THR A 96 -12.10 13.43 -21.88
CA THR A 96 -11.42 14.64 -21.41
C THR A 96 -10.95 14.52 -19.97
N ASP A 97 -11.76 13.93 -19.08
CA ASP A 97 -11.37 13.71 -17.70
C ASP A 97 -10.30 12.63 -17.58
N ARG A 98 -10.40 11.51 -18.32
CA ARG A 98 -9.35 10.48 -18.35
C ARG A 98 -8.00 11.06 -18.77
N GLU A 99 -7.98 11.86 -19.84
CA GLU A 99 -6.77 12.56 -20.28
C GLU A 99 -6.25 13.53 -19.21
N SER A 100 -7.14 14.22 -18.50
CA SER A 100 -6.77 15.11 -17.41
C SER A 100 -6.17 14.36 -16.22
N VAL A 101 -6.67 13.16 -15.90
CA VAL A 101 -6.10 12.27 -14.88
C VAL A 101 -4.70 11.83 -15.30
N ARG A 102 -4.52 11.30 -16.52
CA ARG A 102 -3.20 10.90 -17.05
C ARG A 102 -2.21 12.06 -17.06
N GLY A 103 -2.67 13.24 -17.48
CA GLY A 103 -1.86 14.46 -17.46
C GLY A 103 -1.43 14.89 -16.05
N SER A 104 -2.24 14.59 -15.03
CA SER A 104 -1.92 14.87 -13.63
C SER A 104 -0.83 13.95 -13.09
N MET A 105 -0.78 12.68 -13.52
CA MET A 105 0.25 11.73 -13.09
C MET A 105 1.66 12.21 -13.43
N ARG A 106 1.82 12.93 -14.55
CA ARG A 106 3.11 13.53 -14.93
C ARG A 106 3.59 14.63 -13.97
N LYS A 107 2.68 15.19 -13.16
CA LYS A 107 2.96 16.30 -12.22
C LYS A 107 3.00 15.83 -10.77
N LEU A 108 2.36 14.70 -10.45
CA LEU A 108 2.25 14.16 -9.10
C LEU A 108 3.25 13.02 -8.94
N VAL A 109 4.45 13.36 -8.46
CA VAL A 109 5.57 12.42 -8.31
C VAL A 109 5.17 11.25 -7.42
N GLY A 110 5.50 10.04 -7.87
CA GLY A 110 5.24 8.79 -7.16
C GLY A 110 3.83 8.25 -7.34
N LEU A 111 2.87 8.98 -7.95
CA LEU A 111 1.56 8.41 -8.28
C LEU A 111 1.57 7.75 -9.67
N GLU A 112 1.09 6.52 -9.74
CA GLU A 112 0.91 5.76 -10.98
C GLU A 112 -0.51 5.21 -11.11
N ILE A 113 -1.02 5.14 -12.33
CA ILE A 113 -2.29 4.47 -12.62
C ILE A 113 -2.02 2.97 -12.67
N ILE A 114 -2.61 2.23 -11.73
CA ILE A 114 -2.46 0.78 -11.62
C ILE A 114 -3.60 0.01 -12.32
N ASP A 115 -4.75 0.66 -12.50
CA ASP A 115 -5.93 0.07 -13.12
C ASP A 115 -6.80 1.17 -13.73
N GLU A 116 -7.32 0.94 -14.94
CA GLU A 116 -8.18 1.89 -15.65
C GLU A 116 -9.16 1.14 -16.56
N ASP A 117 -10.45 1.43 -16.39
CA ASP A 117 -11.52 0.98 -17.27
C ASP A 117 -12.43 2.16 -17.71
N ALA A 118 -13.58 1.84 -18.32
CA ALA A 118 -14.49 2.88 -18.79
C ALA A 118 -15.11 3.72 -17.64
N ALA A 119 -15.37 3.14 -16.48
CA ALA A 119 -16.00 3.83 -15.35
C ALA A 119 -15.05 4.08 -14.18
N ASN A 120 -13.90 3.41 -14.12
CA ASN A 120 -13.03 3.39 -12.96
C ASN A 120 -11.58 3.73 -13.30
N ILE A 121 -10.90 4.41 -12.38
CA ILE A 121 -9.45 4.61 -12.42
C ILE A 121 -8.91 4.43 -11.00
N SER A 122 -7.90 3.60 -10.84
CA SER A 122 -7.15 3.46 -9.58
C SER A 122 -5.73 3.99 -9.75
N VAL A 123 -5.36 4.90 -8.87
CA VAL A 123 -4.02 5.49 -8.79
C VAL A 123 -3.40 5.10 -7.45
N GLN A 124 -2.13 4.73 -7.46
CA GLN A 124 -1.38 4.35 -6.27
C GLN A 124 -0.05 5.08 -6.18
N PHE A 125 0.35 5.45 -4.96
CA PHE A 125 1.66 5.96 -4.67
C PHE A 125 2.67 4.82 -4.57
N LEU A 126 3.63 4.82 -5.48
CA LEU A 126 4.73 3.88 -5.61
C LEU A 126 6.04 4.68 -5.51
N LEU A 127 6.64 4.69 -4.32
CA LEU A 127 8.06 4.96 -4.15
C LEU A 127 8.68 3.67 -3.64
N ASP A 128 9.77 3.24 -4.28
CA ASP A 128 10.56 2.08 -3.83
C ASP A 128 10.91 2.26 -2.34
N GLU A 129 10.46 1.32 -1.50
CA GLU A 129 10.97 1.11 -0.14
C GLU A 129 12.37 0.49 -0.17
#